data_AF-A0A849NGP5-F1
#
_entry.id   AF-A0A849NGP5-F1
#
_cell.length_a   1.000
_cell.length_b   1.000
_cell.length_c   1.000
_cell.angle_alpha   90.00
_cell.angle_beta   90.00
_cell.angle_gamma   90.00
#
_symmetry.space_group_name_H-M   'P 1'
#
loop_
_entity.id
_entity.type
_entity.pdbx_description
1 polymer ?
#
loop_
_entity_poly.entity_id
_entity_poly.type
_entity_poly.pdbx_seq_one_letter_code
_entity_poly.pdbx_strand_id
1 'polypeptide(L)' 'MSKTVTIRMNEDTYEIIKSAASGEKRTISNFMEYAALKYLTSSAYIDDKEMEEILDDTELVSNLKEGLKEVKKGKFKVVL' A
#
# COMPACT_ATOMS: atom_id res chain seq x y z
N MET A 1 2.72 14.74 25.67
CA MET A 1 1.49 15.55 25.55
C MET A 1 0.75 15.12 24.29
N SER A 2 -0.56 14.87 24.36
CA SER A 2 -1.37 14.62 23.18
C SER A 2 -1.67 15.93 22.43
N LYS A 3 -1.80 15.84 21.11
CA LYS A 3 -2.22 16.93 20.22
C LYS A 3 -3.39 16.42 19.38
N THR A 4 -4.33 17.29 19.05
CA THR A 4 -5.51 16.94 18.25
C THR A 4 -5.35 17.50 16.84
N VAL A 5 -5.63 16.67 15.84
CA VAL A 5 -5.69 17.06 14.43
C VAL A 5 -7.16 17.10 14.01
N THR A 6 -7.58 18.20 13.37
CA THR A 6 -8.94 18.34 12.80
C THR A 6 -8.81 18.44 11.29
N ILE A 7 -9.58 17.63 10.56
CA ILE A 7 -9.54 17.55 9.10
C ILE A 7 -10.94 17.81 8.56
N ARG A 8 -11.06 18.71 7.57
CA ARG A 8 -12.27 18.87 6.78
C ARG A 8 -12.14 18.06 5.50
N MET A 9 -13.14 17.24 5.21
CA MET A 9 -13.22 16.43 4.00
C MET A 9 -14.66 16.43 3.48
N ASN A 10 -14.84 16.08 2.21
CA ASN A 10 -16.17 15.86 1.64
C ASN A 10 -16.68 14.45 1.99
N GLU A 11 -17.96 14.21 1.76
CA GLU A 11 -18.62 12.95 2.10
C GLU A 11 -18.00 11.75 1.40
N ASP A 12 -17.69 11.87 0.10
CA ASP A 12 -17.12 10.78 -0.68
C ASP A 12 -15.76 10.33 -0.11
N THR A 13 -14.90 11.27 0.27
CA THR A 13 -13.60 10.97 0.88
C THR A 13 -13.80 10.33 2.26
N TYR A 14 -14.76 10.83 3.04
CA TYR A 14 -15.07 10.28 4.36
C TYR A 14 -15.52 8.82 4.27
N GLU A 15 -16.44 8.50 3.37
CA GLU A 15 -16.96 7.14 3.22
C GLU A 15 -15.91 6.15 2.69
N ILE A 16 -14.99 6.60 1.83
CA ILE A 16 -13.83 5.79 1.41
C ILE A 16 -12.94 5.46 2.61
N ILE A 17 -12.56 6.48 3.41
CA ILE A 17 -11.70 6.29 4.59
C ILE A 17 -12.38 5.41 5.64
N LYS A 18 -13.68 5.63 5.88
CA LYS A 18 -14.48 4.85 6.82
C LYS A 18 -14.59 3.38 6.39
N SER A 19 -14.80 3.13 5.10
CA SER A 19 -14.85 1.78 4.54
C SER A 19 -13.49 1.08 4.68
N ALA A 20 -12.39 1.76 4.37
CA ALA A 20 -11.04 1.23 4.55
C ALA A 20 -10.72 0.91 6.02
N ALA A 21 -11.03 1.85 6.93
CA ALA A 21 -10.85 1.65 8.37
C ALA A 21 -11.67 0.46 8.90
N SER A 22 -12.90 0.32 8.42
CA SER A 22 -13.78 -0.81 8.77
C SER A 22 -13.24 -2.14 8.27
N GLY A 23 -12.70 -2.18 7.04
CA GLY A 23 -12.03 -3.36 6.48
C GLY A 23 -10.84 -3.84 7.33
N GLU A 24 -10.10 -2.90 7.92
CA GLU A 24 -8.99 -3.21 8.84
C GLU A 24 -9.42 -3.40 10.31
N LYS A 25 -10.72 -3.31 10.62
CA LYS A 25 -11.25 -3.35 12.00
C LYS A 25 -10.62 -2.29 12.92
N ARG A 26 -10.39 -1.09 12.39
CA ARG A 26 -9.79 0.06 13.09
C ARG A 26 -10.76 1.24 13.14
N THR A 27 -10.55 2.14 14.09
CA THR A 27 -11.22 3.45 14.07
C THR A 27 -10.62 4.32 12.96
N ILE A 28 -11.40 5.27 12.44
CA ILE A 28 -10.94 6.22 11.40
C ILE A 28 -9.66 6.94 11.84
N SER A 29 -9.62 7.43 13.08
CA SER A 29 -8.44 8.14 13.61
C SER A 29 -7.20 7.25 13.64
N ASN A 30 -7.32 5.99 14.09
CA ASN A 30 -6.18 5.07 14.14
C ASN A 30 -5.72 4.66 12.73
N PHE A 31 -6.67 4.44 11.81
CA PHE A 31 -6.36 4.14 10.42
C PHE A 31 -5.58 5.29 9.76
N MET A 32 -6.02 6.54 9.92
CA MET A 32 -5.33 7.70 9.37
C MET A 32 -3.93 7.89 9.99
N GLU A 33 -3.79 7.71 11.29
CA GLU A 33 -2.50 7.79 11.99
C GLU A 33 -1.52 6.72 11.46
N TYR A 34 -1.97 5.47 11.38
CA TYR A 34 -1.16 4.37 10.84
C TYR A 34 -0.78 4.61 9.38
N ALA A 35 -1.72 5.03 8.54
CA ALA A 35 -1.47 5.29 7.12
C ALA A 35 -0.46 6.44 6.94
N ALA A 36 -0.57 7.52 7.72
CA ALA A 36 0.38 8.64 7.68
C ALA A 36 1.78 8.21 8.13
N LEU A 37 1.88 7.47 9.24
CA LEU A 37 3.16 6.93 9.70
C LEU A 37 3.77 5.98 8.68
N LYS A 38 2.99 5.03 8.15
CA LYS A 38 3.42 4.09 7.12
C LYS A 38 3.87 4.81 5.86
N TYR A 39 3.16 5.83 5.41
CA TYR A 39 3.57 6.62 4.24
C TYR A 39 4.92 7.29 4.48
N LEU A 40 5.11 7.93 5.64
CA LEU A 40 6.37 8.57 6.00
C LEU A 40 7.52 7.56 6.14
N THR A 41 7.29 6.41 6.76
CA THR A 41 8.33 5.39 6.93
C THR A 41 8.62 4.61 5.64
N SER A 42 7.64 4.38 4.78
CA SER A 42 7.84 3.73 3.47
C SER A 42 8.50 4.64 2.45
N SER A 43 8.25 5.95 2.51
CA SER A 43 9.04 6.93 1.76
C SER A 43 10.49 7.01 2.25
N ALA A 44 10.78 6.48 3.45
CA ALA A 44 12.08 6.54 4.08
C ALA A 44 12.95 5.28 3.89
N TYR A 45 12.41 4.13 3.46
CA TYR A 45 13.20 2.90 3.37
C TYR A 45 12.66 1.94 2.30
N ILE A 46 13.18 2.07 1.08
CA ILE A 46 13.67 0.91 0.35
C ILE A 46 15.17 1.15 0.32
N ASP A 47 15.95 0.30 1.00
CA ASP A 47 17.40 0.40 0.89
C ASP A 47 17.78 0.12 -0.57
N ASP A 48 18.56 1.00 -1.20
CA ASP A 48 19.00 0.82 -2.58
C ASP A 48 19.67 -0.55 -2.75
N LYS A 49 20.31 -1.06 -1.69
CA LYS A 49 20.89 -2.39 -1.63
C LYS A 49 19.85 -3.51 -1.66
N GLU A 50 18.73 -3.38 -0.93
CA GLU A 50 17.65 -4.37 -0.98
C GLU A 50 16.99 -4.39 -2.37
N MET A 51 16.88 -3.22 -3.03
CA MET A 51 16.39 -3.15 -4.41
C MET A 51 17.40 -3.75 -5.40
N GLU A 52 18.70 -3.53 -5.22
CA GLU A 52 19.75 -4.20 -6.00
C GLU A 52 19.67 -5.71 -5.86
N GLU A 53 19.52 -6.24 -4.64
CA GLU A 53 19.39 -7.68 -4.40
C GLU A 53 18.16 -8.29 -5.12
N ILE A 54 17.03 -7.57 -5.15
CA ILE A 54 15.84 -8.00 -5.90
C ILE A 54 16.08 -7.98 -7.42
N LEU A 55 16.82 -6.98 -7.92
CA LEU A 55 17.11 -6.83 -9.35
C LEU A 55 18.16 -7.84 -9.85
N ASP A 56 19.11 -8.21 -8.99
CA ASP A 56 20.15 -9.20 -9.25
C ASP A 56 19.61 -10.64 -9.22
N ASP A 57 18.47 -10.88 -8.55
CA ASP A 57 17.77 -12.16 -8.65
C ASP A 57 17.08 -12.33 -10.01
N THR A 58 17.86 -12.83 -10.96
CA THR A 58 17.41 -13.07 -12.33
C THR A 58 16.24 -14.06 -12.43
N GLU A 59 16.11 -15.01 -11.49
CA GLU A 59 15.02 -15.98 -11.48
C GLU A 59 13.71 -15.30 -11.04
N LEU A 60 13.76 -14.56 -9.93
CA LEU A 60 12.63 -13.78 -9.42
C LEU A 60 12.14 -12.77 -10.46
N VAL A 61 13.06 -12.01 -11.08
CA VAL A 61 12.73 -11.02 -12.11
C VAL A 61 12.14 -11.67 -13.36
N SER A 62 12.64 -12.84 -13.76
CA SER A 62 12.10 -13.59 -14.91
C SER A 62 10.66 -14.03 -14.62
N ASN A 63 10.43 -14.66 -13.46
CA ASN A 63 9.12 -15.16 -13.06
C ASN A 63 8.09 -14.02 -12.93
N LEU A 64 8.48 -12.87 -12.37
CA LEU A 64 7.62 -11.68 -12.30
C LEU A 64 7.25 -11.15 -13.69
N LYS A 65 8.21 -11.08 -14.62
CA LYS A 65 7.97 -10.64 -16.00
C LYS A 65 7.04 -11.60 -16.75
N GLU A 66 7.18 -12.91 -16.53
CA GLU A 66 6.32 -13.92 -17.11
C GLU A 66 4.90 -13.84 -16.55
N GLY A 67 4.74 -13.79 -15.23
CA GLY A 67 3.45 -13.62 -14.58
C GLY A 67 2.71 -12.37 -15.08
N LEU A 68 3.41 -11.24 -15.23
CA LEU A 68 2.85 -10.01 -15.82
C LEU A 68 2.38 -10.21 -17.27
N LYS A 69 3.13 -10.96 -18.09
CA LYS A 69 2.70 -11.30 -19.46
C LYS A 69 1.46 -12.18 -19.46
N GLU A 70 1.35 -13.11 -18.52
CA GLU A 70 0.21 -14.03 -18.43
C GLU A 70 -1.07 -13.34 -17.94
N VAL A 71 -0.96 -12.44 -16.97
CA VAL A 71 -2.06 -11.55 -16.54
C VAL A 71 -2.51 -10.67 -17.70
N LYS A 72 -1.57 -10.06 -18.45
CA LYS A 72 -1.90 -9.26 -19.66
C LYS A 72 -2.60 -10.09 -20.75
N LYS A 73 -2.28 -11.38 -20.85
CA LYS A 73 -2.95 -12.32 -21.77
C LYS A 73 -4.30 -12.83 -21.24
N GLY A 74 -4.76 -12.36 -20.07
CA GLY A 74 -6.03 -12.74 -19.47
C GLY A 74 -6.06 -14.16 -18.90
N LYS A 75 -4.90 -14.81 -18.75
CA LYS A 75 -4.82 -16.19 -18.21
C LYS A 75 -5.12 -16.26 -16.72
N PHE A 76 -4.89 -15.16 -15.99
CA PHE A 76 -5.07 -15.07 -14.55
C PHE A 76 -5.72 -13.73 -14.20
N LYS A 77 -6.64 -13.76 -13.23
CA LYS A 77 -7.27 -12.58 -12.65
C LYS A 77 -6.70 -12.39 -11.25
N VAL A 78 -6.07 -11.24 -11.02
CA VAL A 78 -5.65 -10.86 -9.66
C VAL A 78 -6.93 -10.58 -8.86
N VAL A 79 -7.14 -11.36 -7.82
CA VAL A 79 -8.21 -11.13 -6.84
C VAL A 79 -7.56 -10.43 -5.65
N LEU A 80 -7.94 -9.17 -5.44
CA LEU A 80 -7.53 -8.35 -4.30
C LEU A 80 -8.43 -8.63 -3.10
#